data_AF-A0A3N2DPR8-F1
#
_entry.id   AF-A0A3N2DPR8-F1
#
_cell.length_a   1.000
_cell.length_b   1.000
_cell.length_c   1.000
_cell.angle_alpha   90.00
_cell.angle_beta   90.00
_cell.angle_gamma   90.00
#
_symmetry.space_group_name_H-M   'P 1'
#
loop_
_entity.id
_entity.type
_entity.pdbx_description
1 polymer ?
#
loop_
_entity_poly.entity_id
_entity_poly.type
_entity_poly.pdbx_seq_one_letter_code
_entity_poly.pdbx_strand_id
1 'polypeptide(L)'
;MEISRNQLLARRVVVGLRYYEHGRQTLLDEKLFYGVVVKVMEDDGIVIEVAPDSTPFTLPSDISSWHLAPKASFVVPGLADDVVDPDYLVRWDIIRGAADVEAGEHEWWEWQAVIEPLSIEVERHH
;
A
#
# COMPACT_ATOMS: atom_id res chain seq x y z
N MET A 1 19.46 -3.64 -2.47
CA MET A 1 19.27 -4.26 -1.15
C MET A 1 17.98 -5.06 -1.24
N GLU A 2 18.02 -6.34 -0.85
CA GLU A 2 16.82 -7.18 -0.79
C GLU A 2 16.11 -6.94 0.54
N ILE A 3 14.81 -6.63 0.50
CA ILE A 3 14.00 -6.43 1.71
C ILE A 3 13.63 -7.81 2.26
N SER A 4 13.83 -8.02 3.56
CA SER A 4 13.38 -9.24 4.24
C SER A 4 12.15 -8.96 5.11
N ARG A 5 11.20 -9.89 5.16
CA ARG A 5 9.97 -9.79 5.98
C ARG A 5 10.23 -9.40 7.43
N ASN A 6 11.26 -9.97 8.04
CA ASN A 6 11.64 -9.68 9.43
C ASN A 6 12.11 -8.24 9.65
N GLN A 7 12.50 -7.52 8.59
CA GLN A 7 12.92 -6.12 8.69
C GLN A 7 11.74 -5.16 8.71
N LEU A 8 10.54 -5.60 8.31
CA LEU A 8 9.34 -4.77 8.20
C LEU A 8 8.72 -4.46 9.56
N LEU A 9 8.90 -5.32 10.57
CA LEU A 9 8.29 -5.13 11.88
C LEU A 9 8.75 -3.81 12.54
N ALA A 10 7.82 -3.09 13.15
CA ALA A 10 8.01 -1.79 13.79
C ALA A 10 8.49 -0.67 12.84
N ARG A 11 8.28 -0.83 11.53
CA ARG A 11 8.65 0.16 10.51
C ARG A 11 7.48 1.06 10.16
N ARG A 12 7.81 2.32 9.92
CA ARG A 12 6.88 3.36 9.48
C ARG A 12 6.67 3.23 7.97
N VAL A 13 5.42 3.17 7.55
CA VAL A 13 5.07 2.92 6.16
C VAL A 13 3.97 3.86 5.70
N VAL A 14 4.12 4.39 4.49
CA VAL A 14 3.04 5.04 3.76
C VAL A 14 2.52 4.06 2.72
N VAL A 15 1.21 3.85 2.70
CA VAL A 15 0.53 2.87 1.86
C VAL A 15 -0.41 3.60 0.90
N GLY A 16 -0.21 3.39 -0.40
CA GLY A 16 -1.12 3.81 -1.46
C GLY A 16 -1.89 2.63 -2.02
N LEU A 17 -3.22 2.70 -2.00
CA LEU A 17 -4.11 1.72 -2.61
C LEU A 17 -4.87 2.38 -3.76
N ARG A 18 -4.92 1.71 -4.91
CA ARG A 18 -5.70 2.17 -6.06
C ARG A 18 -6.72 1.12 -6.44
N TYR A 19 -7.98 1.49 -6.41
CA TYR A 19 -9.07 0.61 -6.77
C TYR A 19 -9.43 0.83 -8.23
N TYR A 20 -9.46 -0.23 -9.01
CA TYR A 20 -9.78 -0.19 -10.42
C TYR A 20 -11.03 -0.99 -10.74
N GLU A 21 -11.76 -0.55 -11.76
CA GLU A 21 -12.76 -1.37 -12.42
C GLU A 21 -12.12 -2.60 -13.08
N HIS A 22 -12.95 -3.58 -13.41
CA HIS A 22 -12.54 -4.74 -14.18
C HIS A 22 -11.78 -4.33 -15.45
N GLY A 23 -10.64 -4.98 -15.71
CA GLY A 23 -9.77 -4.65 -16.85
C GLY A 23 -8.88 -3.41 -16.67
N ARG A 24 -8.86 -2.77 -15.50
CA ARG A 24 -7.98 -1.62 -15.15
C ARG A 24 -8.17 -0.35 -15.99
N GLN A 25 -9.31 -0.20 -16.64
CA GLN A 25 -9.54 0.94 -17.53
C GLN A 25 -9.94 2.21 -16.76
N THR A 26 -10.62 2.05 -15.63
CA THR A 26 -11.15 3.14 -14.81
C THR A 26 -10.62 3.05 -13.39
N LEU A 27 -10.02 4.14 -12.88
CA LEU A 27 -9.71 4.28 -11.45
C LEU A 27 -11.01 4.66 -10.71
N LEU A 28 -11.39 3.83 -9.75
CA LEU A 28 -12.60 4.00 -8.95
C LEU A 28 -12.34 4.80 -7.67
N ASP A 29 -11.22 4.53 -6.99
CA ASP A 29 -10.86 5.17 -5.72
C ASP A 29 -9.34 5.12 -5.51
N GLU A 30 -8.81 6.05 -4.73
CA GLU A 30 -7.43 6.02 -4.24
C GLU A 30 -7.43 6.29 -2.73
N LYS A 31 -6.70 5.45 -1.99
CA LYS A 31 -6.49 5.62 -0.55
C LYS A 31 -5.01 5.76 -0.27
N LEU A 32 -4.66 6.80 0.47
CA LEU A 32 -3.32 7.00 0.99
C LEU A 32 -3.41 7.10 2.50
N PHE A 33 -2.68 6.23 3.20
CA PHE A 33 -2.63 6.25 4.66
C PHE A 33 -1.21 5.93 5.16
N TYR A 34 -1.00 6.21 6.43
CA TYR A 34 0.26 6.01 7.11
C TYR A 34 0.07 5.16 8.36
N GLY A 35 1.06 4.34 8.68
CA GLY A 35 1.01 3.52 9.89
C GLY A 35 2.34 2.88 10.24
N VAL A 36 2.26 2.00 11.23
CA VAL A 36 3.40 1.19 11.70
C VAL A 36 3.08 -0.29 11.52
N VAL A 37 4.03 -1.05 11.00
CA VAL A 37 3.89 -2.51 10.87
C VAL A 37 3.98 -3.14 12.26
N VAL A 38 2.92 -3.84 12.66
CA VAL A 38 2.84 -4.49 13.98
C VAL A 38 2.85 -6.01 13.92
N LYS A 39 2.57 -6.60 12.74
CA LYS A 39 2.61 -8.04 12.54
C LYS A 39 3.02 -8.39 11.12
N VAL A 40 3.85 -9.42 10.97
CA VAL A 40 4.26 -9.96 9.68
C VAL A 40 4.02 -11.46 9.73
N MET A 41 3.12 -11.95 8.88
CA MET A 41 2.76 -13.36 8.78
C MET A 41 2.91 -13.81 7.32
N GLU A 42 3.42 -15.01 7.12
CA GLU A 42 3.66 -15.54 5.76
C GLU A 42 2.35 -15.84 5.02
N ASP A 43 1.38 -16.43 5.71
CA ASP A 43 0.10 -16.84 5.13
C ASP A 43 -1.03 -15.82 5.35
N ASP A 44 -1.01 -15.11 6.47
CA ASP A 44 -2.09 -14.20 6.90
C ASP A 44 -1.84 -12.72 6.59
N GLY A 45 -0.74 -12.39 5.92
CA GLY A 45 -0.44 -11.01 5.51
C GLY A 45 0.36 -10.18 6.51
N ILE A 46 0.43 -8.87 6.23
CA ILE A 46 1.19 -7.89 7.01
C ILE A 46 0.21 -6.89 7.61
N VAL A 47 0.20 -6.77 8.94
CA VAL A 47 -0.73 -5.90 9.67
C VAL A 47 -0.06 -4.58 10.00
N ILE A 48 -0.75 -3.50 9.66
CA ILE A 48 -0.36 -2.11 9.91
C ILE A 48 -1.37 -1.50 10.88
N GLU A 49 -0.90 -0.85 11.92
CA GLU A 49 -1.72 0.07 12.72
C GLU A 49 -1.73 1.43 12.05
N VAL A 50 -2.89 1.81 11.50
CA VAL A 50 -3.08 3.04 10.73
C VAL A 50 -3.25 4.22 11.67
N ALA A 51 -2.48 5.27 11.46
CA ALA A 51 -2.63 6.54 12.16
C ALA A 51 -3.79 7.37 11.56
N PRO A 52 -4.45 8.22 12.36
CA PRO A 52 -4.19 8.48 13.78
C PRO A 52 -4.88 7.49 14.74
N ASP A 53 -5.86 6.72 14.24
CA ASP A 53 -6.81 5.98 15.11
C ASP A 53 -6.34 4.58 15.55
N SER A 54 -5.13 4.19 15.18
CA SER A 54 -4.57 2.84 15.41
C SER A 54 -5.47 1.71 14.86
N THR A 55 -6.16 2.00 13.76
CA THR A 55 -7.04 1.01 13.11
C THR A 55 -6.18 -0.05 12.42
N PRO A 56 -6.37 -1.35 12.68
CA PRO A 56 -5.60 -2.39 12.02
C PRO A 56 -6.00 -2.52 10.55
N PHE A 57 -5.02 -2.56 9.66
CA PHE A 57 -5.19 -2.82 8.24
C PHE A 57 -4.25 -3.94 7.79
N THR A 58 -4.76 -4.93 7.08
CA THR A 58 -3.98 -6.07 6.61
C THR A 58 -3.68 -5.94 5.12
N LEU A 59 -2.40 -5.94 4.78
CA LEU A 59 -1.91 -6.07 3.41
C LEU A 59 -1.58 -7.53 3.08
N PRO A 60 -1.56 -7.92 1.80
CA PRO A 60 -1.03 -9.21 1.38
C PRO A 60 0.41 -9.44 1.87
N SER A 61 0.81 -10.70 2.04
CA SER A 61 2.15 -11.10 2.53
C SER A 61 3.27 -10.98 1.48
N ASP A 62 2.91 -10.60 0.26
CA ASP A 62 3.86 -10.31 -0.80
C ASP A 62 4.61 -9.00 -0.48
N ILE A 63 5.94 -9.11 -0.44
CA ILE A 63 6.81 -7.98 -0.14
C ILE A 63 7.35 -7.28 -1.39
N SER A 64 7.01 -7.74 -2.59
CA SER A 64 7.47 -7.15 -3.86
C SER A 64 6.93 -5.73 -4.08
N SER A 65 5.81 -5.37 -3.44
CA SER A 65 5.25 -4.01 -3.44
C SER A 65 5.95 -3.06 -2.46
N TRP A 66 6.91 -3.54 -1.66
CA TRP A 66 7.56 -2.75 -0.63
C TRP A 66 8.83 -2.12 -1.17
N HIS A 67 8.92 -0.80 -1.04
CA HIS A 67 10.04 0.00 -1.50
C HIS A 67 10.61 0.81 -0.36
N LEU A 68 11.93 1.00 -0.34
CA LEU A 68 12.53 1.96 0.58
C LEU A 68 11.99 3.35 0.26
N ALA A 69 11.52 4.06 1.27
CA ALA A 69 11.06 5.41 1.05
C ALA A 69 12.25 6.36 0.83
N PRO A 70 12.11 7.36 -0.05
CA PRO A 70 13.05 8.46 -0.10
C PRO A 70 12.98 9.27 1.20
N LYS A 71 14.08 9.93 1.55
CA LYS A 71 14.08 10.93 2.63
C LYS A 71 13.32 12.17 2.17
N ALA A 72 12.03 12.24 2.52
CA ALA A 72 11.08 13.25 2.08
C ALA A 72 9.91 13.34 3.06
N SER A 73 9.13 14.41 2.93
CA SER A 73 7.86 14.59 3.63
C SER A 73 6.69 14.18 2.72
N PHE A 74 5.71 13.48 3.28
CA PHE A 74 4.51 13.02 2.58
C PHE A 74 3.27 13.62 3.23
N VAL A 75 2.43 14.27 2.41
CA VAL A 75 1.11 14.74 2.83
C VAL A 75 0.15 13.55 2.76
N VAL A 76 -0.40 13.14 3.90
CA VAL A 76 -1.32 12.00 4.01
C VAL A 76 -2.70 12.50 4.46
N PRO A 77 -3.78 12.24 3.70
CA PRO A 77 -5.12 12.65 4.08
C PRO A 77 -5.53 12.11 5.46
N GLY A 78 -6.11 12.98 6.29
CA GLY A 78 -6.57 12.62 7.63
C GLY A 78 -5.52 12.78 8.74
N LEU A 79 -4.26 13.04 8.40
CA LEU A 79 -3.25 13.46 9.37
C LEU A 79 -3.17 14.98 9.49
N ALA A 80 -2.88 15.46 10.70
CA ALA A 80 -2.66 16.88 10.97
C ALA A 80 -1.29 17.36 10.49
N ASP A 81 -0.29 16.46 10.53
CA ASP A 81 1.10 16.74 10.20
C ASP A 81 1.59 15.83 9.07
N ASP A 82 2.56 16.31 8.29
CA ASP A 82 3.22 15.54 7.24
C ASP A 82 4.01 14.35 7.83
N VAL A 83 4.02 13.25 7.10
CA VAL A 83 4.85 12.09 7.43
C VAL A 83 6.27 12.32 6.93
N VAL A 84 7.20 12.54 7.85
CA VAL A 84 8.61 12.80 7.53
C VAL A 84 9.43 11.51 7.57
N ASP A 85 10.18 11.29 6.48
CA ASP A 85 11.14 10.20 6.32
C ASP A 85 10.60 8.83 6.75
N PRO A 86 9.49 8.31 6.18
CA PRO A 86 9.03 6.95 6.48
C PRO A 86 10.12 5.92 6.12
N ASP A 87 10.03 4.71 6.65
CA ASP A 87 10.98 3.65 6.30
C ASP A 87 10.64 3.05 4.91
N TYR A 88 9.34 2.89 4.62
CA TYR A 88 8.86 2.24 3.40
C TYR A 88 7.70 2.96 2.73
N LEU A 89 7.63 2.79 1.41
CA LEU A 89 6.46 3.07 0.58
C LEU A 89 5.92 1.75 0.05
N VAL A 90 4.60 1.58 0.13
CA VAL A 90 3.91 0.40 -0.38
C VAL A 90 2.79 0.82 -1.30
N ARG A 91 2.67 0.16 -2.45
CA ARG A 91 1.57 0.40 -3.39
C ARG A 91 0.93 -0.88 -3.89
N TRP A 92 -0.40 -0.89 -3.88
CA TRP A 92 -1.22 -1.97 -4.39
C TRP A 92 -2.28 -1.46 -5.36
N ASP A 93 -2.42 -2.15 -6.47
CA ASP A 93 -3.55 -1.99 -7.38
C ASP A 93 -4.57 -3.10 -7.08
N ILE A 94 -5.82 -2.72 -6.83
CA ILE A 94 -6.90 -3.60 -6.38
C ILE A 94 -7.97 -3.59 -7.48
N ILE A 95 -8.05 -4.66 -8.25
CA ILE A 95 -8.88 -4.72 -9.46
C ILE A 95 -10.17 -5.47 -9.16
N ARG A 96 -11.31 -4.87 -9.55
CA ARG A 96 -12.60 -5.53 -9.47
C ARG A 96 -12.64 -6.74 -10.41
N GLY A 97 -13.10 -7.88 -9.89
CA GLY A 97 -13.37 -9.07 -10.66
C GLY A 97 -14.41 -8.87 -11.76
N ALA A 98 -14.42 -9.74 -12.78
CA ALA A 98 -15.48 -9.76 -13.77
C ALA A 98 -16.80 -10.13 -13.08
N ALA A 99 -17.90 -9.46 -13.44
CA ALA A 99 -19.23 -9.69 -12.87
C ALA A 99 -19.91 -11.00 -13.34
N ASP A 100 -19.16 -11.92 -13.94
CA ASP A 100 -19.72 -13.14 -14.53
C ASP A 100 -19.32 -14.37 -13.69
N VAL A 101 -20.19 -14.74 -12.76
CA VAL A 101 -20.33 -16.11 -12.26
C VAL A 101 -21.76 -16.28 -11.78
N GLU A 102 -22.53 -17.04 -12.55
CA GLU A 102 -23.81 -17.58 -12.11
C GLU A 102 -23.64 -18.26 -10.73
N ALA A 103 -24.50 -17.88 -9.78
CA ALA A 103 -24.62 -18.40 -8.41
C ALA A 103 -23.50 -18.03 -7.39
N GLY A 104 -23.55 -16.79 -6.88
CA GLY A 104 -22.97 -16.42 -5.58
C GLY A 104 -22.63 -14.94 -5.51
N GLU A 105 -23.33 -14.17 -4.67
CA GLU A 105 -23.26 -12.70 -4.51
C GLU A 105 -21.92 -12.18 -3.92
N HIS A 106 -20.78 -12.59 -4.46
CA HIS A 106 -19.47 -12.22 -3.92
C HIS A 106 -18.71 -11.38 -4.94
N GLU A 107 -18.70 -10.06 -4.71
CA GLU A 107 -17.74 -9.16 -5.34
C GLU A 107 -16.32 -9.57 -4.90
N TRP A 108 -15.52 -10.08 -5.82
CA TRP A 108 -14.13 -10.43 -5.58
C TRP A 108 -13.20 -9.32 -6.10
N TRP A 109 -12.15 -9.04 -5.35
CA TRP A 109 -11.11 -8.06 -5.67
C TRP A 109 -9.76 -8.77 -5.77
N GLU A 110 -9.01 -8.50 -6.84
CA GLU A 110 -7.67 -9.03 -7.05
C GLU A 110 -6.63 -7.99 -6.65
N TRP A 111 -5.72 -8.36 -5.73
CA TRP A 111 -4.60 -7.54 -5.31
C TRP A 111 -3.40 -7.76 -6.24
N GLN A 112 -2.86 -6.68 -6.80
CA GLN A 112 -1.63 -6.71 -7.59
C GLN A 112 -0.57 -5.78 -7.02
N ALA A 113 0.60 -6.35 -6.74
CA ALA A 113 1.74 -5.64 -6.20
C ALA A 113 2.31 -4.70 -7.26
N VAL A 114 2.48 -3.41 -6.91
CA VAL A 114 3.18 -2.47 -7.79
C VAL A 114 4.68 -2.54 -7.48
N ILE A 115 5.40 -3.22 -8.38
CA ILE A 115 6.84 -3.49 -8.26
C ILE A 115 7.72 -2.34 -8.76
N GLU A 116 7.14 -1.37 -9.45
CA GLU A 116 7.88 -0.20 -9.94
C GLU A 116 7.98 0.83 -8.81
N PRO A 117 9.20 1.20 -8.36
CA PRO A 117 9.36 2.29 -7.42
C PRO A 117 8.79 3.57 -8.05
N LEU A 118 8.22 4.49 -7.27
CA LEU A 118 7.85 5.80 -7.83
C LEU A 118 9.08 6.35 -8.57
N SER A 119 8.96 6.49 -9.89
CA SER A 119 9.77 7.44 -10.64
C SER A 119 9.37 8.81 -10.12
N ILE A 120 9.94 9.21 -8.99
CA ILE A 120 9.95 10.61 -8.62
C ILE A 120 10.91 11.21 -9.63
N GLU A 121 10.37 11.79 -10.69
CA GLU A 121 11.10 12.79 -11.46
C GLU A 121 11.48 13.88 -10.44
N VAL A 122 12.65 13.71 -9.85
CA VAL A 122 13.30 14.78 -9.13
C VAL A 122 13.60 15.79 -10.21
N GLU A 123 12.73 16.78 -10.38
CA GLU A 123 13.05 17.99 -11.13
C GLU A 123 14.32 18.56 -10.50
N ARG A 124 15.47 18.19 -11.07
CA ARG A 124 16.75 18.81 -10.77
C ARG A 124 16.67 20.20 -11.37
N HIS A 125 16.23 21.17 -10.58
CA HIS A 125 16.50 22.56 -10.89
C HIS A 125 18.02 22.75 -10.86
N HIS A 126 18.59 23.00 -12.04
CA HIS A 126 19.97 23.43 -12.26
C HIS A 126 20.09 24.93 -11.98
#